data_AF-A0A820R881-F1
#
_entry.id   AF-A0A820R881-F1
#
_cell.length_a   1.000
_cell.length_b   1.000
_cell.length_c   1.000
_cell.angle_alpha   90.00
_cell.angle_beta   90.00
_cell.angle_gamma   90.00
#
_symmetry.space_group_name_H-M   'P 1'
#
loop_
_entity.id
_entity.type
_entity.pdbx_description
1 polymer ?
#
loop_
_entity_poly.entity_id
_entity_poly.type
_entity_poly.pdbx_seq_one_letter_code
_entity_poly.pdbx_strand_id
1 'polypeptide(L)'
;NGDTTNGQVVAGGNDDGNGLNQLNDPTDVLIDKETDSLIICDYGNQRVVRWSRRSGTTQGEVLIDNIACWGLAMDEQRYLYVSDYGKHE
;
A
#
# COMPACT_ATOMS: atom_id res chain seq x y z
N ASN A 1 27.04 14.57 -16.83
CA ASN A 1 25.64 15.02 -16.69
C ASN A 1 24.91 14.00 -15.85
N GLY A 2 24.80 14.30 -14.55
CA GLY A 2 24.23 13.38 -13.57
C GLY A 2 22.72 13.31 -13.73
N ASP A 3 22.24 12.13 -14.08
CA ASP A 3 20.82 11.82 -14.03
C ASP A 3 20.48 11.50 -12.57
N THR A 4 20.10 12.52 -11.81
CA THR A 4 19.56 12.35 -10.46
C THR A 4 18.14 11.85 -10.60
N THR A 5 17.95 10.53 -10.67
CA THR A 5 16.63 9.94 -10.43
C THR A 5 16.23 10.28 -8.99
N ASN A 6 15.53 11.39 -8.81
CA ASN A 6 14.97 11.77 -7.53
C ASN A 6 13.85 10.78 -7.21
N GLY A 7 14.17 9.76 -6.43
CA GLY A 7 13.16 8.88 -5.84
C GLY A 7 12.17 9.73 -5.06
N GLN A 8 10.88 9.47 -5.25
CA GLN A 8 9.81 10.16 -4.53
C GLN A 8 9.21 9.20 -3.50
N VAL A 9 9.05 9.68 -2.26
CA VAL A 9 8.19 9.02 -1.27
C VAL A 9 6.75 9.29 -1.66
N VAL A 10 6.01 8.23 -1.99
CA VAL A 10 4.61 8.31 -2.42
C VAL A 10 3.65 7.93 -1.30
N ALA A 11 4.05 7.01 -0.42
CA ALA A 11 3.28 6.51 0.70
C ALA A 11 4.14 6.42 1.96
N GLY A 12 3.56 6.72 3.12
CA GLY A 12 4.27 6.81 4.40
C GLY A 12 5.11 8.09 4.54
N GLY A 13 6.26 8.00 5.20
CA GLY A 13 7.17 9.14 5.43
C GLY A 13 6.80 10.05 6.61
N ASN A 14 5.87 9.62 7.48
CA ASN A 14 5.43 10.33 8.69
C ASN A 14 5.64 9.47 9.94
N ASP A 15 6.80 8.80 10.03
CA ASP A 15 7.11 7.78 11.04
C ASP A 15 6.17 6.56 11.00
N ASP A 16 6.48 5.54 11.81
CA ASP A 16 5.61 4.38 12.00
C ASP A 16 4.34 4.77 12.77
N GLY A 17 3.20 4.21 12.35
CA GLY A 17 1.93 4.46 13.03
C GLY A 17 0.71 4.04 12.23
N ASN A 18 -0.46 4.25 12.81
CA ASN A 18 -1.75 3.81 12.27
C ASN A 18 -2.57 4.93 11.61
N GLY A 19 -2.06 6.15 11.58
CA GLY A 19 -2.66 7.26 10.83
C GLY A 19 -2.81 6.92 9.34
N LEU A 20 -3.75 7.57 8.64
CA LEU A 20 -3.92 7.35 7.19
C LEU A 20 -2.72 7.84 6.38
N ASN A 21 -1.91 8.73 6.95
CA ASN A 21 -0.65 9.22 6.38
C ASN A 21 0.58 8.43 6.89
N GLN A 22 0.38 7.31 7.59
CA GLN A 22 1.43 6.47 8.15
C GLN A 22 1.29 5.02 7.68
N LEU A 23 2.38 4.27 7.78
CA LEU A 23 2.44 2.82 7.56
C LEU A 23 3.14 2.20 8.78
N ASN A 24 2.93 0.92 9.02
CA ASN A 24 3.54 0.16 10.09
C ASN A 24 3.87 -1.26 9.59
N ASP A 25 5.16 -1.57 9.47
CA ASP A 25 5.67 -2.84 8.93
C ASP A 25 5.00 -3.31 7.63
N PRO A 26 4.98 -2.51 6.54
CA PRO A 26 4.40 -2.94 5.28
C PRO A 26 5.21 -4.09 4.65
N THR A 27 4.53 -5.11 4.16
CA THR A 27 5.16 -6.36 3.68
C THR A 27 5.16 -6.53 2.17
N ASP A 28 4.20 -5.93 1.47
CA ASP A 28 4.08 -6.02 0.01
C ASP A 28 3.40 -4.79 -0.60
N VAL A 29 3.63 -4.57 -1.89
CA VAL A 29 3.07 -3.46 -2.68
C VAL A 29 2.87 -3.85 -4.14
N LEU A 30 1.73 -3.45 -4.72
CA LEU A 30 1.49 -3.51 -6.16
C LEU A 30 1.05 -2.16 -6.73
N ILE A 31 1.15 -2.01 -8.04
CA ILE A 31 0.74 -0.80 -8.77
C ILE A 31 -0.60 -1.08 -9.45
N ASP A 32 -1.63 -0.30 -9.10
CA ASP A 32 -2.85 -0.21 -9.89
C ASP A 32 -2.69 0.92 -10.92
N LYS A 33 -2.37 0.51 -12.16
CA LYS A 33 -2.16 1.45 -13.28
C LYS A 33 -3.43 2.20 -13.67
N GLU A 34 -4.60 1.59 -13.48
CA GLU A 34 -5.88 2.19 -13.86
C GLU A 34 -6.26 3.36 -12.95
N THR A 35 -5.97 3.24 -11.64
CA THR A 35 -6.21 4.32 -10.68
C THR A 35 -4.98 5.18 -10.44
N ASP A 36 -3.84 4.86 -11.05
CA ASP A 36 -2.54 5.48 -10.81
C ASP A 36 -2.19 5.50 -9.30
N SER A 37 -2.33 4.34 -8.66
CA SER A 37 -2.17 4.17 -7.21
C SER A 37 -1.24 3.01 -6.85
N LEU A 38 -0.65 3.09 -5.66
CA LEU A 38 -0.07 1.95 -4.97
C LEU A 38 -1.16 1.27 -4.14
N ILE A 39 -1.12 -0.06 -4.06
CA ILE A 39 -1.88 -0.82 -3.07
C ILE A 39 -0.86 -1.53 -2.21
N ILE A 40 -0.90 -1.27 -0.90
CA ILE A 40 0.13 -1.63 0.06
C ILE A 40 -0.50 -2.50 1.14
N CYS A 41 0.15 -3.62 1.43
CA CYS A 41 -0.16 -4.41 2.59
C CYS A 41 0.57 -3.79 3.80
N ASP A 42 -0.21 -3.25 4.72
CA ASP A 42 0.24 -2.54 5.92
C ASP A 42 0.05 -3.46 7.13
N TYR A 43 0.89 -4.51 7.20
CA TYR A 43 0.72 -5.67 8.08
C TYR A 43 0.65 -5.30 9.56
N GLY A 44 1.53 -4.40 10.03
CA GLY A 44 1.53 -3.96 11.43
C GLY A 44 0.25 -3.20 11.83
N ASN A 45 -0.46 -2.63 10.85
CA ASN A 45 -1.77 -2.00 11.05
C ASN A 45 -2.95 -2.91 10.66
N GLN A 46 -2.69 -4.16 10.26
CA GLN A 46 -3.69 -5.16 9.87
C GLN A 46 -4.67 -4.65 8.79
N ARG A 47 -4.14 -3.97 7.78
CA ARG A 47 -4.95 -3.36 6.72
C ARG A 47 -4.25 -3.42 5.36
N VAL A 48 -5.03 -3.31 4.30
CA VAL A 48 -4.54 -3.00 2.96
C VAL A 48 -4.98 -1.59 2.59
N VAL A 49 -4.03 -0.75 2.19
CA VAL A 49 -4.28 0.66 1.87
C VAL A 49 -3.96 0.96 0.42
N ARG A 50 -4.75 1.83 -0.20
CA ARG A 50 -4.48 2.45 -1.50
C ARG A 50 -3.87 3.83 -1.31
N TRP A 51 -2.81 4.13 -2.03
CA TRP A 51 -2.20 5.45 -2.06
C TRP A 51 -2.11 5.98 -3.48
N SER A 52 -2.80 7.08 -3.78
CA SER A 52 -2.69 7.72 -5.08
C SER A 52 -1.26 8.24 -5.30
N ARG A 53 -0.71 7.99 -6.50
CA ARG A 53 0.63 8.48 -6.89
C ARG A 53 0.59 9.92 -7.40
N ARG A 54 -0.61 10.50 -7.52
CA ARG A 54 -0.80 11.88 -7.96
C ARG A 54 -0.27 12.86 -6.92
N SER A 55 0.25 13.98 -7.41
CA SER A 55 0.76 15.06 -6.58
C SER A 55 -0.30 15.59 -5.62
N GLY A 56 0.10 15.85 -4.37
CA GLY A 56 -0.79 16.36 -3.31
C GLY A 56 -1.51 15.29 -2.49
N THR A 57 -1.34 14.01 -2.81
CA THR A 57 -1.85 12.91 -1.95
C THR A 57 -1.00 12.82 -0.68
N THR A 58 -1.60 13.02 0.49
CA THR A 58 -0.89 12.99 1.79
C THR A 58 -1.29 11.81 2.67
N GLN A 59 -2.31 11.06 2.30
CA GLN A 59 -2.86 9.96 3.07
C GLN A 59 -3.40 8.85 2.16
N GLY A 60 -3.33 7.61 2.63
CA GLY A 60 -3.94 6.46 2.01
C GLY A 60 -5.42 6.29 2.36
N GLU A 61 -6.05 5.37 1.64
CA GLU A 61 -7.43 4.95 1.83
C GLU A 61 -7.44 3.46 2.17
N VAL A 62 -8.15 3.07 3.22
CA VAL A 62 -8.27 1.65 3.60
C VAL A 62 -9.17 0.94 2.60
N LEU A 63 -8.64 -0.09 1.93
CA LEU A 63 -9.41 -0.98 1.04
C LEU A 63 -9.94 -2.21 1.79
N ILE A 64 -9.13 -2.75 2.71
CA ILE A 64 -9.43 -3.94 3.50
C ILE A 64 -8.92 -3.70 4.91
N ASP A 65 -9.72 -4.02 5.93
CA ASP A 65 -9.33 -4.01 7.34
C ASP A 65 -9.28 -5.41 7.94
N ASN A 66 -8.71 -5.53 9.14
CA ASN A 66 -8.72 -6.74 9.97
C ASN A 66 -8.18 -7.98 9.25
N ILE A 67 -7.07 -7.76 8.52
CA ILE A 67 -6.36 -8.77 7.75
C ILE A 67 -4.88 -8.76 8.12
N ALA A 68 -4.32 -9.91 8.46
CA ALA A 68 -2.88 -10.05 8.64
C ALA A 68 -2.22 -10.27 7.27
N CYS A 69 -2.30 -9.24 6.42
CA CYS A 69 -1.90 -9.36 5.02
C CYS A 69 -0.39 -9.66 4.90
N TRP A 70 0.00 -10.41 3.87
CA TRP A 70 1.42 -10.66 3.59
C TRP A 70 1.78 -10.46 2.13
N GLY A 71 1.02 -11.05 1.22
CA GLY A 71 1.22 -10.92 -0.22
C GLY A 71 0.00 -10.32 -0.89
N LEU A 72 0.24 -9.55 -1.94
CA LEU A 72 -0.77 -8.94 -2.79
C LEU A 72 -0.61 -9.44 -4.23
N ALA A 73 -1.74 -9.75 -4.86
CA ALA A 73 -1.82 -9.95 -6.31
C ALA A 73 -3.08 -9.30 -6.86
N MET A 74 -3.06 -8.89 -8.12
CA MET A 74 -4.23 -8.35 -8.80
C MET A 74 -4.30 -8.90 -10.21
N ASP A 75 -5.49 -9.34 -10.64
CA ASP A 75 -5.70 -9.84 -12.00
C ASP A 75 -6.02 -8.72 -13.00
N GLU A 76 -6.19 -9.08 -14.27
CA GLU A 76 -6.54 -8.15 -15.34
C GLU A 76 -7.96 -7.57 -15.20
N GLN A 77 -8.84 -8.24 -14.47
CA GLN A 77 -10.18 -7.75 -14.14
C GLN A 77 -10.19 -6.86 -12.89
N ARG A 78 -9.02 -6.65 -12.28
CA ARG A 78 -8.78 -5.85 -11.06
C ARG A 78 -9.38 -6.44 -9.79
N TYR A 79 -9.53 -7.76 -9.73
CA TYR A 79 -9.73 -8.43 -8.46
C TYR A 79 -8.44 -8.43 -7.66
N LEU A 80 -8.50 -7.88 -6.45
CA LEU A 80 -7.39 -7.87 -5.49
C LEU A 80 -7.42 -9.14 -4.66
N TYR A 81 -6.33 -9.88 -4.68
CA TYR A 81 -6.08 -11.06 -3.88
C TYR A 81 -5.06 -10.72 -2.79
N VAL A 82 -5.36 -11.12 -1.57
CA VAL A 82 -4.52 -10.85 -0.40
C VAL A 82 -4.36 -12.13 0.37
N SER A 83 -3.13 -12.55 0.65
CA SER A 83 -2.91 -13.67 1.56
C SER A 83 -2.98 -13.18 3.01
N ASP A 84 -3.79 -13.87 3.83
CA ASP A 84 -3.85 -13.65 5.27
C ASP A 84 -2.91 -14.63 5.98
N TYR A 85 -1.83 -14.11 6.55
CA TYR A 85 -0.85 -14.91 7.30
C TYR A 85 -1.40 -15.40 8.64
N GLY A 86 -2.30 -14.64 9.28
CA GLY A 86 -2.77 -14.90 10.63
C GLY A 86 -3.97 -15.85 10.70
N LYS A 87 -4.83 -15.84 9.67
CA LYS A 87 -6.05 -16.66 9.64
C LYS A 87 -5.90 -17.97 8.87
N HIS A 88 -4.86 -18.13 8.04
CA HIS A 88 -4.60 -19.36 7.27
C HIS A 88 -5.83 -19.90 6.49
N GLU A 89 -6.79 -19.03 6.15
CA GLU A 89 -7.98 -19.32 5.35
C GLU A 89 -7.85 -18.71 3.95
#